data_AF-A0A4R9WS02-F1
#
_entry.id   AF-A0A4R9WS02-F1
#
_cell.length_a   1.000
_cell.length_b   1.000
_cell.length_c   1.000
_cell.angle_alpha   90.00
_cell.angle_beta   90.00
_cell.angle_gamma   90.00
#
_symmetry.space_group_name_H-M   'P 1'
#
loop_
_entity.id
_entity.type
_entity.pdbx_description
1 polymer ?
#
loop_
_entity_poly.entity_id
_entity_poly.type
_entity_poly.pdbx_seq_one_letter_code
_entity_poly.pdbx_strand_id
1 'polypeptide(L)'
;GAAAPLPFARLQPRIARKTLTKKVLADSPAALLAYDLLEAHGEDLRMTPLVERRARLDSLAVSLENPLARDLLRVSPLVCGADWQALAALREESRARGVE
;
A
#
# COMPACT_ATOMS: atom_id res chain seq x y z
N GLY A 1 11.92 -6.21 -4.35
CA GLY A 1 11.21 -4.97 -4.71
C GLY A 1 12.08 -3.77 -4.40
N ALA A 2 11.85 -2.62 -5.04
CA ALA A 2 12.63 -1.40 -4.80
C ALA A 2 12.58 -0.97 -3.31
N ALA A 3 13.69 -0.49 -2.78
CA ALA A 3 13.82 -0.13 -1.36
C ALA A 3 13.08 1.16 -0.97
N ALA A 4 12.69 1.98 -1.95
CA ALA A 4 11.99 3.24 -1.77
C ALA A 4 11.03 3.50 -2.96
N PRO A 5 9.94 4.26 -2.76
CA PRO A 5 9.06 4.65 -3.85
C PRO A 5 9.82 5.52 -4.88
N LEU A 6 9.51 5.31 -6.15
CA LEU A 6 9.92 6.22 -7.22
C LEU A 6 9.03 7.49 -7.18
N PRO A 7 9.48 8.61 -7.77
CA PRO A 7 8.62 9.79 -7.91
C PRO A 7 7.28 9.44 -8.57
N PHE A 8 6.19 10.01 -8.06
CA PHE A 8 4.83 9.72 -8.54
C PHE A 8 4.67 9.87 -10.06
N ALA A 9 5.41 10.80 -10.68
CA ALA A 9 5.45 10.98 -12.13
C ALA A 9 5.79 9.69 -12.91
N ARG A 10 6.53 8.75 -12.32
CA ARG A 10 6.85 7.44 -12.92
C ARG A 10 5.63 6.50 -13.00
N LEU A 11 4.56 6.74 -12.24
CA LEU A 11 3.31 5.99 -12.39
C LEU A 11 2.45 6.49 -13.56
N GLN A 12 2.61 7.74 -14.00
CA GLN A 12 1.77 8.33 -15.05
C GLN A 12 1.74 7.52 -16.36
N PRO A 13 2.86 6.97 -16.88
CA PRO A 13 2.85 6.15 -18.09
C PRO A 13 2.01 4.87 -17.97
N ARG A 14 1.70 4.42 -16.74
CA ARG A 14 0.85 3.27 -16.49
C ARG A 14 -0.63 3.64 -16.43
N ILE A 15 -0.95 4.67 -15.65
CA ILE A 15 -2.35 5.02 -15.30
C ILE A 15 -3.13 5.50 -16.54
N ALA A 16 -2.48 6.22 -17.45
CA ALA A 16 -3.13 6.80 -18.63
C ALA A 16 -3.29 5.83 -19.82
N ARG A 17 -2.82 4.58 -19.72
CA ARG A 17 -2.78 3.65 -20.86
C ARG A 17 -3.72 2.47 -20.65
N LYS A 18 -4.48 2.14 -21.69
CA LYS A 18 -5.32 0.91 -21.73
C LYS A 18 -4.50 -0.37 -21.85
N THR A 19 -3.37 -0.32 -22.56
CA THR A 19 -2.49 -1.46 -22.80
C THR A 19 -1.06 -1.14 -22.35
N LEU A 20 -0.49 -2.00 -21.50
CA LEU A 20 0.86 -1.86 -20.97
C LEU A 20 1.82 -2.81 -21.68
N THR A 21 2.93 -2.29 -22.20
CA THR A 21 3.99 -3.12 -22.79
C THR A 21 4.93 -3.64 -21.70
N LYS A 22 5.64 -4.74 -21.98
CA LYS A 22 6.67 -5.29 -21.06
C LYS A 22 7.70 -4.24 -20.64
N LYS A 23 8.08 -3.35 -21.56
CA LYS A 23 9.02 -2.25 -21.29
C LYS A 23 8.46 -1.25 -20.27
N VAL A 24 7.20 -0.84 -20.39
CA VAL A 24 6.57 0.06 -19.40
C VAL A 24 6.47 -0.59 -18.03
N LEU A 25 6.16 -1.88 -17.97
CA LEU A 25 6.10 -2.61 -16.70
C LEU A 25 7.47 -2.67 -16.01
N ALA A 26 8.56 -2.83 -16.78
CA ALA A 26 9.92 -2.86 -16.27
C ALA A 26 10.45 -1.48 -15.88
N ASP A 27 10.24 -0.45 -16.71
CA ASP A 27 10.76 0.91 -16.51
C ASP A 27 10.01 1.68 -15.39
N SER A 28 8.81 1.22 -15.04
CA SER A 28 7.94 1.83 -14.03
C SER A 28 7.26 0.73 -13.22
N PRO A 29 7.98 0.03 -12.33
CA PRO A 29 7.38 -0.97 -11.46
C PRO A 29 6.41 -0.31 -10.48
N ALA A 30 5.37 -1.05 -10.10
CA ALA A 30 4.38 -0.58 -9.13
C ALA A 30 3.98 -1.74 -8.22
N ALA A 31 3.65 -1.42 -6.96
CA ALA A 31 3.05 -2.30 -5.99
C ALA A 31 1.84 -1.58 -5.36
N LEU A 32 0.87 -2.35 -4.87
CA LEU A 32 -0.28 -1.83 -4.14
C LEU A 32 0.07 -1.80 -2.65
N LEU A 33 0.15 -0.62 -2.06
CA LEU A 33 0.27 -0.45 -0.62
C LEU A 33 -1.13 -0.24 -0.03
N ALA A 34 -1.75 -1.33 0.44
CA ALA A 34 -3.10 -1.32 1.00
C ALA A 34 -3.09 -0.87 2.46
N TYR A 35 -4.03 -0.02 2.84
CA TYR A 35 -4.19 0.48 4.21
C TYR A 35 -5.56 0.13 4.83
N ASP A 36 -6.54 -0.30 4.03
CA ASP A 36 -7.89 -0.65 4.48
C ASP A 36 -8.47 -1.81 3.65
N LEU A 37 -9.45 -2.53 4.21
CA LEU A 37 -10.22 -3.59 3.56
C LEU A 37 -11.71 -3.28 3.72
N LEU A 38 -12.33 -2.82 2.64
CA LEU A 38 -13.72 -2.35 2.67
C LEU A 38 -14.73 -3.45 2.33
N GLU A 39 -14.32 -4.50 1.64
CA GLU A 39 -15.17 -5.63 1.26
C GLU A 39 -14.31 -6.89 1.15
N ALA A 40 -14.84 -8.02 1.61
CA ALA A 40 -14.21 -9.33 1.41
C ALA A 40 -15.29 -10.42 1.33
N HIS A 41 -15.11 -11.39 0.44
CA HIS A 41 -16.05 -12.51 0.26
C HIS A 41 -17.51 -12.09 0.03
N GLY A 42 -17.75 -10.93 -0.58
CA GLY A 42 -19.09 -10.38 -0.80
C GLY A 42 -19.71 -9.69 0.41
N GLU A 43 -18.99 -9.56 1.52
CA GLU A 43 -19.42 -8.80 2.70
C GLU A 43 -18.86 -7.38 2.67
N ASP A 44 -19.72 -6.37 2.75
CA ASP A 44 -19.33 -4.97 2.96
C ASP A 44 -18.92 -4.75 4.42
N LEU A 45 -17.69 -4.29 4.63
CA LEU A 45 -17.08 -4.05 5.93
C LEU A 45 -17.04 -2.58 6.31
N ARG A 46 -17.57 -1.64 5.51
CA ARG A 46 -17.45 -0.19 5.77
C ARG A 46 -18.01 0.24 7.12
N MET A 47 -19.02 -0.47 7.64
CA MET A 47 -19.62 -0.23 8.96
C MET A 47 -18.85 -0.91 10.11
N THR A 48 -17.91 -1.80 9.82
CA THR A 48 -17.03 -2.45 10.79
C THR A 48 -15.93 -1.48 11.25
N PRO A 49 -15.50 -1.47 12.53
CA PRO A 49 -14.40 -0.63 12.99
C PRO A 49 -13.10 -0.82 12.19
N LEU A 50 -12.37 0.28 11.95
CA LEU A 50 -11.12 0.26 11.19
C LEU A 50 -10.09 -0.75 11.73
N VAL A 51 -9.98 -0.88 13.06
CA VAL A 51 -9.05 -1.84 13.69
C VAL A 51 -9.35 -3.29 13.28
N GLU A 52 -10.62 -3.66 13.17
CA GLU A 52 -11.04 -4.98 12.73
C GLU A 52 -10.83 -5.15 11.23
N ARG A 53 -11.16 -4.14 10.41
CA ARG A 53 -10.88 -4.17 8.96
C ARG A 53 -9.38 -4.31 8.68
N ARG A 54 -8.55 -3.62 9.47
CA ARG A 54 -7.10 -3.68 9.38
C ARG A 54 -6.55 -5.07 9.72
N ALA A 55 -7.06 -5.72 10.77
CA ALA A 55 -6.68 -7.09 11.11
C ALA A 55 -7.09 -8.09 10.03
N ARG A 56 -8.27 -7.90 9.42
CA ARG A 56 -8.72 -8.70 8.26
C ARG A 56 -7.82 -8.47 7.03
N LEU A 57 -7.38 -7.24 6.78
CA LEU A 57 -6.41 -6.94 5.72
C LEU A 57 -5.06 -7.64 5.94
N ASP A 58 -4.54 -7.64 7.17
CA ASP A 58 -3.29 -8.35 7.49
C ASP A 58 -3.44 -9.86 7.25
N SER A 59 -4.58 -10.43 7.66
CA SER A 59 -4.89 -11.85 7.46
C SER A 59 -4.98 -12.21 5.97
N LEU A 60 -5.65 -11.36 5.17
CA LEU A 60 -5.76 -11.52 3.72
C LEU A 60 -4.38 -11.50 3.04
N ALA A 61 -3.49 -10.59 3.44
CA ALA A 61 -2.16 -10.49 2.83
C ALA A 61 -1.32 -11.74 3.07
N VAL A 62 -1.46 -12.37 4.25
CA VAL A 62 -0.76 -13.62 4.59
C VAL A 62 -1.38 -14.82 3.89
N SER A 63 -2.69 -14.83 3.64
CA SER A 63 -3.38 -15.96 3.00
C SER A 63 -3.16 -16.07 1.48
N LEU A 64 -2.48 -15.10 0.86
CA LEU A 64 -2.19 -15.14 -0.58
C LEU A 64 -1.17 -16.24 -0.90
N GLU A 65 -1.62 -17.28 -1.60
CA GLU A 65 -0.77 -18.39 -2.04
C GLU A 65 0.08 -18.03 -3.27
N ASN A 66 -0.42 -17.15 -4.13
CA ASN A 66 0.28 -16.74 -5.34
C ASN A 66 1.48 -15.82 -4.99
N PRO A 67 2.73 -16.20 -5.33
CA PRO A 67 3.92 -15.41 -4.97
C PRO A 67 3.92 -14.00 -5.57
N LEU A 68 3.45 -13.85 -6.81
CA LEU A 68 3.38 -12.54 -7.47
C LEU A 68 2.36 -11.64 -6.76
N ALA A 69 1.21 -12.18 -6.35
CA ALA A 69 0.22 -11.43 -5.59
C ALA A 69 0.78 -10.97 -4.24
N ARG A 70 1.52 -11.84 -3.54
CA ARG A 70 2.19 -11.53 -2.27
C ARG A 70 3.26 -10.44 -2.41
N ASP A 71 3.99 -10.41 -3.51
CA ASP A 71 5.01 -9.37 -3.76
C ASP A 71 4.42 -8.00 -4.10
N LEU A 72 3.27 -8.01 -4.79
CA LEU A 72 2.58 -6.81 -5.29
C LEU A 72 1.61 -6.19 -4.28
N LEU A 73 0.93 -7.00 -3.44
CA LEU A 73 0.09 -6.50 -2.36
C LEU A 73 0.92 -6.39 -1.08
N ARG A 74 1.20 -5.16 -0.67
CA ARG A 74 1.88 -4.83 0.57
C ARG A 74 0.91 -4.13 1.49
N VAL A 75 1.03 -4.38 2.79
CA VAL A 75 0.18 -3.70 3.75
C VAL A 75 0.93 -2.54 4.38
N SER A 76 0.28 -1.39 4.48
CA SER A 76 0.87 -0.19 5.07
C SER A 76 1.28 -0.46 6.52
N PRO A 77 2.49 -0.08 6.93
CA PRO A 77 2.90 -0.19 8.33
C PRO A 77 2.01 0.68 9.21
N LEU A 78 1.78 0.23 10.44
CA LEU A 78 1.14 1.06 11.47
C LEU A 78 2.16 2.06 12.00
N VAL A 79 1.74 3.31 12.14
CA VAL A 79 2.53 4.36 12.79
C VAL A 79 2.07 4.46 14.23
N CYS A 80 2.95 4.11 15.16
CA CYS A 80 2.70 4.18 16.60
C CYS A 80 3.48 5.34 17.20
N GLY A 81 2.83 6.12 18.08
CA GLY A 81 3.47 7.16 18.87
C GLY A 81 2.84 7.19 20.26
N ALA A 82 3.64 7.50 21.28
CA ALA A 82 3.16 7.56 22.67
C ALA A 82 2.22 8.77 22.91
N ASP A 83 2.40 9.83 22.13
CA ASP A 83 1.64 11.07 22.19
C ASP A 83 1.61 11.77 20.82
N TRP A 84 0.92 12.91 20.76
CA TRP A 84 0.80 13.72 19.56
C TRP A 84 2.14 14.32 19.10
N GLN A 85 3.04 14.62 20.03
CA GLN A 85 4.36 15.18 19.75
C GLN A 85 5.25 14.14 19.04
N ALA A 86 5.23 12.89 19.51
CA ALA A 86 5.91 11.77 18.88
C ALA A 86 5.38 11.51 17.47
N LEU A 87 4.06 11.55 17.27
CA LEU A 87 3.46 11.43 15.94
C LEU A 87 3.83 12.60 15.03
N ALA A 88 3.92 13.83 15.56
CA ALA A 88 4.35 14.99 14.79
C ALA A 88 5.81 14.86 14.32
N ALA A 89 6.71 14.41 15.20
CA ALA A 89 8.11 14.14 14.85
C ALA A 89 8.22 13.04 13.77
N LEU A 90 7.50 11.93 13.95
CA LEU A 90 7.43 10.85 12.94
C LEU A 90 6.92 11.33 11.58
N ARG A 91 6.00 12.29 11.56
CA ARG A 91 5.48 12.90 10.33
C ARG A 91 6.53 13.77 9.64
N GLU A 92 7.40 14.46 10.37
CA GLU A 92 8.50 15.24 9.76
C GLU A 92 9.48 14.34 8.99
N GLU A 93 9.68 13.10 9.45
CA GLU A 93 10.48 12.09 8.75
C GLU A 93 9.83 11.54 7.47
N SER A 94 8.53 11.80 7.24
CA SER A 94 7.78 11.33 6.05
C SER A 94 8.48 11.77 4.76
N ARG A 95 8.87 13.05 4.70
CA ARG A 95 9.53 13.67 3.53
C ARG A 95 10.89 13.05 3.23
N ALA A 96 11.67 12.74 4.27
CA ALA A 96 12.97 12.09 4.12
C ALA A 96 12.84 10.65 3.57
N ARG A 97 11.70 10.00 3.82
CA ARG A 97 11.36 8.67 3.31
C ARG A 97 10.70 8.70 1.92
N GLY A 98 10.51 9.88 1.33
CA GLY A 98 9.87 10.04 0.01
C GLY A 98 8.38 9.70 0.01
N VAL A 99 7.73 9.81 1.16
CA VAL A 99 6.29 9.64 1.35
C VAL A 99 5.69 10.96 1.85
N GLU A 100 4.39 11.15 1.66
CA GLU A 100 3.64 12.35 2.07
C GLU A 100 2.97 12.13 3.43
#